data_AF-A0A968B0W7-F1
#
_entry.id   AF-A0A968B0W7-F1
#
_cell.length_a   1.000
_cell.length_b   1.000
_cell.length_c   1.000
_cell.angle_alpha   90.00
_cell.angle_beta   90.00
_cell.angle_gamma   90.00
#
_symmetry.space_group_name_H-M   'P 1'
#
loop_
_entity.id
_entity.type
_entity.pdbx_description
1 polymer ?
#
loop_
_entity_poly.entity_id
_entity_poly.type
_entity_poly.pdbx_seq_one_letter_code
_entity_poly.pdbx_strand_id
1 'polypeptide(L)'
;MALTVDKTLNRIKVTGTTGTSSEVFGDQIFVKHIYWFNPTTAGHLCTIVDKNGKTIIPMRCESDAVSQIWPIISVCDQIHITDMDSGTLMIYTR
;
A
#
# COMPACT_ATOMS: atom_id res chain seq x y z
N MET A 1 11.80 -6.73 -7.89
CA MET A 1 11.29 -6.12 -9.13
C MET A 1 11.00 -4.65 -8.83
N ALA A 2 10.49 -3.85 -9.76
CA ALA A 2 10.03 -2.49 -9.42
C ALA A 2 8.52 -2.52 -9.18
N LEU A 3 8.01 -1.63 -8.32
CA LEU A 3 6.58 -1.42 -8.21
C LEU A 3 6.04 -0.83 -9.51
N THR A 4 4.90 -1.34 -9.95
CA THR A 4 4.09 -0.72 -11.00
C THR A 4 2.93 0.01 -10.32
N VAL A 5 2.83 1.31 -10.57
CA VAL A 5 1.83 2.20 -9.97
C VAL A 5 0.90 2.71 -11.06
N ASP A 6 -0.38 2.39 -10.93
CA ASP A 6 -1.46 2.83 -11.82
C ASP A 6 -2.38 3.76 -11.02
N LYS A 7 -2.41 5.04 -11.42
CA LYS A 7 -3.17 6.11 -10.76
C LYS A 7 -4.51 6.40 -11.44
N THR A 8 -5.08 5.42 -12.14
CA THR A 8 -6.37 5.58 -12.82
C THR A 8 -7.56 5.35 -11.88
N LEU A 9 -8.69 6.01 -12.18
CA LEU A 9 -9.94 5.95 -11.40
C LEU A 9 -9.82 6.61 -10.00
N ASN A 10 -10.78 6.33 -9.10
CA ASN A 10 -10.83 6.84 -7.72
C ASN A 10 -9.93 6.03 -6.75
N ARG A 11 -8.81 5.50 -7.25
CA ARG A 11 -7.86 4.68 -6.47
C ARG A 11 -6.46 4.70 -7.08
N ILE A 12 -5.48 4.33 -6.28
CA ILE A 12 -4.12 4.04 -6.75
C ILE A 12 -3.92 2.52 -6.64
N LYS A 13 -3.66 1.87 -7.77
CA LYS A 13 -3.35 0.44 -7.83
C LYS A 13 -1.84 0.26 -7.87
N VAL A 14 -1.30 -0.56 -6.97
CA VAL A 14 0.12 -0.90 -6.91
C VAL A 14 0.29 -2.42 -7.02
N THR A 15 1.22 -2.84 -7.88
CA THR A 15 1.57 -4.25 -8.10
C THR A 15 3.08 -4.40 -8.18
N GLY A 16 3.57 -5.63 -8.01
CA GLY A 16 5.00 -5.94 -8.04
C GLY A 16 5.57 -6.13 -6.64
N THR A 17 6.89 -6.01 -6.53
CA THR A 17 7.61 -6.22 -5.28
C THR A 17 8.63 -5.11 -5.04
N THR A 18 8.88 -4.78 -3.79
CA THR A 18 9.98 -3.90 -3.37
C THR A 18 10.50 -4.33 -2.00
N GLY A 19 11.80 -4.18 -1.78
CA GLY A 19 12.43 -4.26 -0.46
C GLY A 19 13.04 -2.92 -0.02
N THR A 20 12.74 -1.85 -0.76
CA THR A 20 13.21 -0.49 -0.52
C THR A 20 12.07 0.51 -0.71
N SER A 21 12.20 1.69 -0.10
CA SER A 21 11.21 2.77 -0.27
C SER A 21 11.00 3.11 -1.76
N SER A 22 9.77 3.01 -2.21
CA SER A 22 9.32 3.37 -3.56
C SER A 22 8.15 4.34 -3.46
N GLU A 23 8.26 5.48 -4.13
CA GLU A 23 7.19 6.47 -4.17
C GLU A 23 5.98 5.93 -4.97
N VAL A 24 4.80 6.03 -4.37
CA VAL A 24 3.52 5.67 -4.99
C VAL A 24 2.75 6.93 -5.36
N PHE A 25 2.78 7.97 -4.54
CA PHE A 25 2.08 9.23 -4.77
C PHE A 25 2.85 10.39 -4.14
N GLY A 26 3.16 11.43 -4.91
CA GLY A 26 4.07 12.51 -4.49
C GLY A 26 3.43 13.72 -3.83
N ASP A 27 2.10 13.78 -3.76
CA ASP A 27 1.35 14.90 -3.18
C ASP A 27 0.57 14.47 -1.92
N GLN A 28 -0.13 15.42 -1.32
CA GLN A 28 -1.07 15.15 -0.24
C GLN A 28 -2.38 14.58 -0.78
N ILE A 29 -2.89 13.50 -0.16
CA ILE A 29 -4.15 12.87 -0.56
C ILE A 29 -4.91 12.30 0.62
N PHE A 30 -6.24 12.38 0.58
CA PHE A 30 -7.10 11.72 1.56
C PHE A 30 -7.25 10.24 1.21
N VAL A 31 -6.80 9.37 2.12
CA VAL A 31 -6.92 7.91 1.98
C VAL A 31 -8.08 7.42 2.84
N LYS A 32 -9.07 6.79 2.20
CA LYS A 32 -10.21 6.19 2.91
C LYS A 32 -9.80 4.87 3.54
N HIS A 33 -9.32 3.96 2.71
CA HIS A 33 -8.89 2.63 3.12
C HIS A 33 -7.92 2.07 2.08
N ILE A 34 -7.20 1.05 2.49
CA ILE A 34 -6.28 0.29 1.66
C ILE A 34 -6.79 -1.14 1.60
N TYR A 35 -6.83 -1.68 0.40
CA TYR A 35 -7.25 -3.05 0.13
C TYR A 35 -6.06 -3.81 -0.43
N TRP A 36 -5.62 -4.86 0.26
CA TRP A 36 -4.54 -5.74 -0.18
C TRP A 36 -5.14 -7.06 -0.67
N PHE A 37 -5.06 -7.27 -1.97
CA PHE A 37 -5.64 -8.43 -2.65
C PHE A 37 -4.60 -9.51 -2.90
N ASN A 38 -4.96 -10.74 -2.57
CA ASN A 38 -4.22 -11.97 -2.79
C ASN A 38 -2.73 -11.90 -2.41
N PRO A 39 -2.37 -11.41 -1.21
CA PRO A 39 -1.01 -11.59 -0.71
C PRO A 39 -0.76 -13.07 -0.43
N THR A 40 0.42 -13.58 -0.79
CA THR A 40 0.69 -15.03 -0.77
C THR A 40 1.80 -15.43 0.19
N THR A 41 2.59 -14.47 0.66
CA THR A 41 3.69 -14.77 1.59
C THR A 41 3.24 -14.59 3.03
N ALA A 42 2.86 -15.69 3.67
CA ALA A 42 2.41 -15.72 5.06
C ALA A 42 3.37 -14.95 5.99
N GLY A 43 2.83 -14.00 6.75
CA GLY A 43 3.58 -13.25 7.75
C GLY A 43 4.46 -12.12 7.20
N HIS A 44 4.57 -11.93 5.88
CA HIS A 44 5.25 -10.79 5.28
C HIS A 44 4.55 -9.46 5.61
N LEU A 45 5.33 -8.39 5.71
CA LEU A 45 4.83 -7.05 6.02
C LEU A 45 4.79 -6.20 4.77
N CYS A 46 3.62 -5.67 4.43
CA CYS A 46 3.53 -4.51 3.58
C CYS A 46 3.54 -3.24 4.45
N THR A 47 4.58 -2.44 4.31
CA THR A 47 4.74 -1.21 5.10
C THR A 47 4.57 0.01 4.21
N ILE A 48 3.62 0.85 4.60
CA ILE A 48 3.32 2.12 3.93
C ILE A 48 3.73 3.26 4.85
N VAL A 49 4.50 4.20 4.33
CA VAL A 49 5.05 5.34 5.07
C VAL A 49 4.76 6.66 4.36
N ASP A 50 4.80 7.75 5.13
CA ASP A 50 4.78 9.12 4.60
C ASP A 50 6.18 9.61 4.21
N LYS A 51 6.29 10.84 3.67
CA LYS A 51 7.58 11.46 3.32
C LYS A 51 8.60 11.56 4.46
N ASN A 52 8.13 11.60 5.71
CA ASN A 52 8.96 11.72 6.90
C ASN A 52 9.38 10.33 7.44
N GLY A 53 9.01 9.25 6.74
CA GLY A 53 9.23 7.87 7.18
C GLY A 53 8.29 7.44 8.30
N LYS A 54 7.23 8.22 8.60
CA LYS A 54 6.23 7.81 9.58
C LYS A 54 5.36 6.73 8.97
N THR A 55 5.26 5.59 9.65
CA THR A 55 4.36 4.51 9.25
C THR A 55 2.92 5.00 9.22
N ILE A 56 2.32 4.98 8.03
CA ILE A 56 0.89 5.19 7.83
C ILE A 56 0.17 3.92 8.30
N ILE A 57 0.62 2.77 7.81
CA ILE A 57 0.09 1.48 8.26
C ILE A 57 1.07 0.32 8.04
N PRO A 58 1.26 -0.56 9.05
CA PRO A 58 1.87 -1.86 8.85
C PRO A 58 0.77 -2.89 8.57
N MET A 59 0.79 -3.49 7.39
CA MET A 59 -0.13 -4.56 7.00
C MET A 59 0.64 -5.88 7.01
N ARG A 60 0.17 -6.87 7.73
CA ARG A 60 0.77 -8.21 7.73
C ARG A 60 -0.10 -9.13 6.90
N CYS A 61 0.51 -9.89 5.98
CA CYS A 61 -0.20 -10.90 5.22
C CYS A 61 -0.76 -12.01 6.14
N GLU A 62 -2.07 -12.03 6.30
CA GLU A 62 -2.84 -13.15 6.84
C GLU A 62 -3.01 -14.22 5.74
N SER A 63 -2.37 -15.38 5.90
CA SER A 63 -2.29 -16.43 4.88
C SER A 63 -3.61 -17.14 4.58
N ASP A 64 -4.59 -16.99 5.45
CA ASP A 64 -5.94 -17.52 5.34
C ASP A 64 -6.93 -16.54 4.68
N ALA A 65 -6.51 -15.28 4.46
CA ALA A 65 -7.35 -14.25 3.87
C ALA A 65 -6.93 -13.92 2.43
N VAL A 66 -7.80 -14.22 1.47
CA VAL A 66 -7.64 -13.81 0.05
C VAL A 66 -7.56 -12.29 -0.09
N SER A 67 -8.16 -11.54 0.82
CA SER A 67 -8.09 -10.09 0.82
C SER A 67 -8.19 -9.50 2.21
N GLN A 68 -7.45 -8.42 2.43
CA GLN A 68 -7.38 -7.76 3.72
C GLN A 68 -7.59 -6.24 3.52
N ILE A 69 -8.32 -5.62 4.44
CA ILE A 69 -8.75 -4.21 4.32
C ILE A 69 -8.34 -3.46 5.57
N TRP A 70 -7.73 -2.30 5.38
CA TRP A 70 -7.42 -1.40 6.48
C TRP A 70 -8.02 0.00 6.26
N PRO A 71 -8.92 0.45 7.16
CA PRO A 71 -9.39 1.83 7.14
C PRO A 71 -8.29 2.77 7.63
N ILE A 72 -8.05 3.85 6.88
CA ILE A 72 -7.08 4.90 7.24
C ILE A 72 -7.83 6.16 7.65
N ILE A 73 -8.78 6.61 6.81
CA ILE A 73 -9.65 7.77 7.02
C ILE A 73 -8.82 9.00 7.47
N SER A 74 -7.75 9.29 6.73
CA SER A 74 -6.84 10.37 7.07
C SER A 74 -6.18 10.95 5.82
N VAL A 75 -5.62 12.15 5.98
CA VAL A 75 -4.80 12.80 4.98
C VAL A 75 -3.36 12.30 5.12
N CYS A 76 -2.80 11.79 4.03
CA CYS A 76 -1.43 11.30 3.94
C CYS A 76 -0.61 12.24 3.06
N ASP A 77 0.65 12.49 3.43
CA ASP A 77 1.57 13.36 2.71
C ASP A 77 2.70 12.54 2.09
N GLN A 78 2.67 12.41 0.76
CA GLN A 78 3.50 11.52 -0.05
C GLN A 78 3.48 10.07 0.41
N ILE A 79 2.88 9.18 -0.39
CA ILE A 79 2.74 7.77 -0.04
C ILE A 79 3.92 7.00 -0.62
N HIS A 80 4.67 6.33 0.25
CA HIS A 80 5.73 5.41 -0.11
C HIS A 80 5.42 4.00 0.40
N ILE A 81 5.83 3.00 -0.36
CA ILE A 81 5.83 1.60 0.07
C ILE A 81 7.29 1.19 0.27
N THR A 82 7.63 0.75 1.48
CA THR A 82 9.00 0.35 1.81
C THR A 82 9.23 -1.14 1.70
N ASP A 83 8.17 -1.94 1.84
CA ASP A 83 8.21 -3.38 1.72
C ASP A 83 6.89 -3.89 1.14
N MET A 84 6.97 -4.76 0.14
CA MET A 84 5.86 -5.48 -0.47
C MET A 84 6.44 -6.62 -1.30
N ASP A 85 6.02 -7.86 -1.05
CA ASP A 85 6.53 -9.03 -1.77
C ASP A 85 5.50 -9.74 -2.66
N SER A 86 4.21 -9.46 -2.48
CA SER A 86 3.13 -10.19 -3.12
C SER A 86 1.80 -9.43 -3.11
N GLY A 87 0.86 -9.91 -3.92
CA GLY A 87 -0.49 -9.36 -4.02
C GLY A 87 -0.58 -8.05 -4.80
N THR A 88 -1.72 -7.40 -4.67
CA THR A 88 -2.05 -6.11 -5.30
C THR A 88 -2.59 -5.17 -4.23
N LEU A 89 -2.02 -3.98 -4.12
CA LEU A 89 -2.55 -2.93 -3.26
C LEU A 89 -3.48 -2.03 -4.06
N MET A 90 -4.63 -1.71 -3.47
CA MET A 90 -5.55 -0.72 -3.96
C MET A 90 -5.78 0.30 -2.85
N ILE A 91 -5.22 1.50 -3.05
CA ILE A 91 -5.36 2.62 -2.13
C ILE A 91 -6.55 3.43 -2.60
N TYR A 92 -7.66 3.35 -1.88
CA TYR A 92 -8.88 4.08 -2.24
C TYR A 92 -8.83 5.50 -1.70
N THR A 93 -8.80 6.44 -2.63
CA THR A 93 -8.67 7.87 -2.36
C THR A 93 -10.03 8.55 -2.52
N ARG A 94 -10.09 9.85 -2.19
CA ARG A 94 -11.31 10.66 -2.31
C ARG A 94 -11.05 11.86 -3.18
#